data_AF-A0A3E0PLM3-F1
#
_entry.id   AF-A0A3E0PLM3-F1
#
_cell.length_a   1.000
_cell.length_b   1.000
_cell.length_c   1.000
_cell.angle_alpha   90.00
_cell.angle_beta   90.00
_cell.angle_gamma   90.00
#
_symmetry.space_group_name_H-M   'P 1'
#
loop_
_entity.id
_entity.type
_entity.pdbx_description
1 polymer ?
#
loop_
_entity_poly.entity_id
_entity_poly.type
_entity_poly.pdbx_seq_one_letter_code
_entity_poly.pdbx_strand_id
1 'polypeptide(L)'
;MATSKERAGRVMGAGHGHALYVHEHSLVHHLAPEAKVLAAFLFVLSVAITPREAVWGFAAYALIVATVVGASRVPPRFVLARLLAILPFVVFALFLPFIGEGKDVEVLGVMVSGDGLWAMWNILAKATLGATASILLAATTETPDILKALNRLRVPAVITGIASFMIRYLEV
;
A
#
# COMPACT_ATOMS: atom_id res chain seq x y z
N MET A 1 -52.18 8.47 -0.38
CA MET A 1 -52.35 8.34 -1.84
C MET A 1 -51.42 9.36 -2.47
N ALA A 2 -50.12 9.03 -2.61
CA ALA A 2 -49.45 8.68 -3.88
C ALA A 2 -49.45 9.88 -4.84
N THR A 3 -48.33 10.51 -5.22
CA THR A 3 -47.16 10.02 -5.99
C THR A 3 -46.04 11.10 -5.91
N SER A 4 -44.75 10.83 -5.69
CA SER A 4 -43.74 10.07 -6.45
C SER A 4 -43.51 10.61 -7.88
N LYS A 5 -42.25 11.04 -8.15
CA LYS A 5 -41.68 11.77 -9.33
C LYS A 5 -41.73 13.29 -9.15
N GLU A 6 -40.65 14.02 -8.96
CA GLU A 6 -39.41 14.05 -9.77
C GLU A 6 -38.16 14.28 -8.91
N ARG A 7 -37.68 13.22 -8.24
CA ARG A 7 -36.24 13.10 -7.92
C ARG A 7 -35.51 12.73 -9.21
N ALA A 8 -35.22 13.70 -10.05
CA ALA A 8 -34.36 13.52 -11.22
C ALA A 8 -33.36 14.66 -11.27
N GLY A 9 -32.07 14.32 -11.20
CA GLY A 9 -31.00 15.28 -11.48
C GLY A 9 -29.95 15.50 -10.40
N ARG A 10 -29.87 14.66 -9.36
CA ARG A 10 -28.65 14.59 -8.54
C ARG A 10 -27.77 13.46 -9.08
N VAL A 11 -27.26 13.65 -10.30
CA VAL A 11 -26.16 12.83 -10.82
C VAL A 11 -24.94 13.20 -9.99
N MET A 12 -24.62 12.35 -9.03
CA MET A 12 -23.35 12.32 -8.34
C MET A 12 -22.25 12.10 -9.39
N GLY A 13 -21.65 13.19 -9.87
CA GLY A 13 -20.29 13.16 -10.36
C GLY A 13 -19.39 12.93 -9.15
N ALA A 14 -19.23 11.67 -8.75
CA ALA A 14 -18.26 11.29 -7.74
C ALA A 14 -16.88 11.57 -8.34
N GLY A 15 -16.26 12.68 -7.95
CA GLY A 15 -14.83 12.89 -8.17
C GLY A 15 -14.06 11.81 -7.40
N HIS A 16 -13.54 10.82 -8.12
CA HIS A 16 -12.88 9.65 -7.55
C HIS A 16 -11.50 9.96 -6.94
N GLY A 17 -11.06 11.22 -6.95
CA GLY A 17 -9.81 11.68 -6.32
C GLY A 17 -9.81 11.65 -4.78
N HIS A 18 -10.99 11.66 -4.13
CA HIS A 18 -11.09 11.64 -2.66
C HIS A 18 -11.27 10.24 -2.05
N ALA A 19 -11.41 9.18 -2.85
CA ALA A 19 -11.77 7.85 -2.33
C ALA A 19 -10.65 7.14 -1.54
N LEU A 20 -9.42 7.67 -1.61
CA LEU A 20 -8.25 7.13 -0.93
C LEU A 20 -7.92 7.84 0.39
N TYR A 21 -8.19 9.14 0.47
CA TYR A 21 -7.79 9.97 1.60
C TYR A 21 -8.79 9.85 2.76
N VAL A 22 -8.29 9.53 3.95
CA VAL A 22 -9.10 9.48 5.16
C VAL A 22 -8.97 10.85 5.84
N HIS A 23 -10.09 11.57 5.93
CA HIS A 23 -10.15 12.89 6.58
C HIS A 23 -10.10 12.71 8.11
N GLU A 24 -8.91 12.50 8.64
CA GLU A 24 -8.62 12.39 10.07
C GLU A 24 -7.58 13.45 10.48
N HIS A 25 -7.64 13.90 11.73
CA HIS A 25 -6.66 14.82 12.31
C HIS A 25 -5.72 14.04 13.22
N SER A 26 -4.58 13.57 12.70
CA SER A 26 -3.52 12.94 13.51
C SER A 26 -2.15 13.58 13.25
N LEU A 27 -1.19 13.40 14.16
CA LEU A 27 0.18 13.92 14.01
C LEU A 27 0.81 13.50 12.68
N VAL A 28 0.49 12.28 12.21
CA VAL A 28 0.91 11.79 10.91
C VAL A 28 0.30 12.62 9.78
N HIS A 29 -0.93 13.11 9.89
CA HIS A 29 -1.54 13.98 8.86
C HIS A 29 -0.85 15.34 8.78
N HIS A 30 -0.35 15.89 9.91
CA HIS A 30 0.34 17.18 9.96
C HIS A 30 1.78 17.18 9.45
N LEU A 31 2.39 16.02 9.20
CA LEU A 31 3.74 15.96 8.64
C LEU A 31 3.77 16.52 7.21
N ALA A 32 4.90 17.16 6.89
CA ALA A 32 5.17 17.67 5.54
C ALA A 32 5.04 16.53 4.50
N PRO A 33 4.25 16.70 3.42
CA PRO A 33 4.02 15.66 2.41
C PRO A 33 5.31 15.10 1.78
N GLU A 34 6.35 15.92 1.61
CA GLU A 34 7.66 15.55 1.08
C GLU A 34 8.32 14.49 1.96
N ALA A 35 8.28 14.69 3.28
CA ALA A 35 8.88 13.78 4.25
C ALA A 35 8.16 12.43 4.25
N LYS A 36 6.83 12.41 4.11
CA LYS A 36 6.05 11.17 4.02
C LYS A 36 6.36 10.38 2.76
N VAL A 37 6.38 11.05 1.60
CA VAL A 37 6.67 10.42 0.31
C VAL A 37 8.10 9.85 0.32
N LEU A 38 9.07 10.63 0.79
CA LEU A 38 10.46 10.19 0.88
C LEU A 38 10.63 9.05 1.89
N ALA A 39 9.99 9.12 3.06
CA ALA A 39 10.03 8.06 4.06
C ALA A 39 9.39 6.77 3.54
N ALA A 40 8.23 6.84 2.89
CA ALA A 40 7.57 5.69 2.29
C ALA A 40 8.44 5.06 1.19
N PHE A 41 9.03 5.88 0.32
CA PHE A 41 9.93 5.42 -0.73
C PHE A 41 11.17 4.73 -0.16
N LEU A 42 11.86 5.36 0.80
CA LEU A 42 13.04 4.78 1.45
C LEU A 42 12.70 3.51 2.21
N PHE A 43 11.56 3.48 2.91
CA PHE A 43 11.09 2.28 3.62
C PHE A 43 10.88 1.11 2.65
N VAL A 44 10.15 1.33 1.55
CA VAL A 44 9.91 0.28 0.55
C VAL A 44 11.23 -0.18 -0.08
N LEU A 45 12.16 0.74 -0.35
CA LEU A 45 13.47 0.40 -0.88
C LEU A 45 14.30 -0.43 0.11
N SER A 46 14.30 -0.07 1.39
CA SER A 46 14.95 -0.84 2.45
C SER A 46 14.38 -2.25 2.55
N VAL A 47 13.05 -2.40 2.54
CA VAL A 47 12.37 -3.70 2.52
C VAL A 47 12.74 -4.50 1.27
N ALA A 48 12.81 -3.85 0.10
CA ALA A 48 13.13 -4.51 -1.16
C ALA A 48 14.55 -5.08 -1.18
N ILE A 49 15.54 -4.32 -0.70
CA ILE A 49 16.96 -4.71 -0.68
C ILE A 49 17.26 -5.71 0.45
N THR A 50 16.44 -5.75 1.51
CA THR A 50 16.66 -6.66 2.64
C THR A 50 16.62 -8.14 2.18
N PRO A 51 17.67 -8.94 2.48
CA PRO A 51 17.70 -10.36 2.15
C PRO A 51 16.65 -11.12 2.96
N ARG A 52 16.07 -12.17 2.36
CA ARG A 52 14.93 -12.91 2.91
C ARG A 52 15.25 -13.65 4.22
N GLU A 53 16.53 -13.94 4.43
CA GLU A 53 17.06 -14.64 5.60
C GLU A 53 17.13 -13.72 6.85
N ALA A 54 17.09 -12.39 6.66
CA ALA A 54 17.14 -11.41 7.74
C ALA A 54 15.76 -11.22 8.40
N VAL A 55 15.21 -12.31 8.97
CA VAL A 55 13.86 -12.33 9.58
C VAL A 55 13.69 -11.25 10.66
N TRP A 56 14.73 -10.97 11.43
CA TRP A 56 14.75 -9.89 12.42
C TRP A 56 14.53 -8.49 11.80
N GLY A 57 15.06 -8.25 10.59
CA GLY A 57 14.86 -7.00 9.87
C GLY A 57 13.39 -6.81 9.49
N PHE A 58 12.73 -7.88 9.04
CA PHE A 58 11.28 -7.85 8.77
C PHE A 58 10.45 -7.60 10.02
N ALA A 59 10.83 -8.15 11.17
CA ALA A 59 10.17 -7.86 12.45
C ALA A 59 10.28 -6.37 12.82
N ALA A 60 11.47 -5.77 12.63
CA ALA A 60 11.66 -4.33 12.85
C ALA A 60 10.81 -3.48 11.90
N TYR A 61 10.77 -3.82 10.60
CA TYR A 61 9.91 -3.12 9.63
C TYR A 61 8.42 -3.26 9.96
N ALA A 62 7.98 -4.45 10.39
CA ALA A 62 6.61 -4.68 10.82
C ALA A 62 6.25 -3.81 12.02
N LEU A 63 7.16 -3.68 13.00
CA LEU A 63 6.96 -2.81 14.17
C LEU A 63 6.89 -1.33 13.77
N ILE A 64 7.76 -0.88 12.86
CA ILE A 64 7.71 0.49 12.33
C ILE A 64 6.35 0.75 11.66
N VAL A 65 5.90 -0.13 10.76
CA VAL A 65 4.62 0.06 10.08
C VAL A 65 3.45 0.00 11.06
N ALA A 66 3.47 -0.93 12.02
CA ALA A 66 2.43 -1.06 13.03
C ALA A 66 2.32 0.20 13.91
N THR A 67 3.45 0.79 14.31
CA THR A 67 3.46 2.05 15.07
C THR A 67 2.91 3.22 14.24
N VAL A 68 3.25 3.32 12.96
CA VAL A 68 2.70 4.36 12.07
C VAL A 68 1.20 4.14 11.82
N VAL A 69 0.74 2.89 11.65
CA VAL A 69 -0.69 2.58 11.52
C VAL A 69 -1.43 3.05 12.78
N GLY A 70 -0.92 2.69 13.97
CA GLY A 70 -1.50 3.12 15.25
C GLY A 70 -1.49 4.64 15.44
N ALA A 71 -0.39 5.31 15.06
CA ALA A 71 -0.26 6.76 15.15
C ALA A 71 -1.12 7.52 14.13
N SER A 72 -1.36 6.93 12.96
CA SER A 72 -2.13 7.55 11.88
C SER A 72 -3.63 7.63 12.16
N ARG A 73 -4.13 6.81 13.11
CA ARG A 73 -5.57 6.63 13.43
C ARG A 73 -6.42 6.17 12.24
N VAL A 74 -5.78 5.64 11.19
CA VAL A 74 -6.50 5.04 10.06
C VAL A 74 -7.27 3.82 10.56
N PRO A 75 -8.58 3.70 10.26
CA PRO A 75 -9.36 2.55 10.71
C PRO A 75 -8.73 1.26 10.18
N PRO A 76 -8.42 0.26 11.05
CA PRO A 76 -7.76 -0.96 10.62
C PRO A 76 -8.51 -1.68 9.49
N ARG A 77 -9.85 -1.59 9.51
CA ARG A 77 -10.72 -2.13 8.46
C ARG A 77 -10.42 -1.57 7.07
N PHE A 78 -10.02 -0.31 6.95
CA PHE A 78 -9.63 0.29 5.67
C PHE A 78 -8.33 -0.31 5.15
N VAL A 79 -7.35 -0.51 6.03
CA VAL A 79 -6.09 -1.17 5.67
C VAL A 79 -6.35 -2.61 5.24
N LEU A 80 -7.11 -3.38 6.03
CA LEU A 80 -7.45 -4.77 5.69
C LEU A 80 -8.21 -4.88 4.37
N ALA A 81 -9.20 -4.01 4.12
CA ALA A 81 -9.96 -4.02 2.87
C ALA A 81 -9.06 -3.77 1.65
N ARG A 82 -8.05 -2.90 1.78
CA ARG A 82 -7.09 -2.64 0.69
C ARG A 82 -6.03 -3.71 0.54
N LEU A 83 -5.65 -4.39 1.62
CA LEU A 83 -4.77 -5.56 1.54
C LEU A 83 -5.38 -6.71 0.73
N LEU A 84 -6.72 -6.74 0.55
CA LEU A 84 -7.38 -7.71 -0.33
C LEU A 84 -6.87 -7.63 -1.78
N ALA A 85 -6.37 -6.47 -2.22
CA ALA A 85 -5.77 -6.33 -3.56
C ALA A 85 -4.52 -7.20 -3.75
N ILE A 86 -3.89 -7.66 -2.66
CA ILE A 86 -2.68 -8.50 -2.68
C ILE A 86 -3.03 -9.99 -2.68
N LEU A 87 -4.30 -10.36 -2.44
CA LEU A 87 -4.72 -11.77 -2.44
C LEU A 87 -4.22 -12.60 -3.63
N PRO A 88 -4.23 -12.14 -4.89
CA PRO A 88 -3.66 -12.94 -5.98
C PRO A 88 -2.18 -13.30 -5.75
N PHE A 89 -1.38 -12.37 -5.19
CA PHE A 89 0.02 -12.62 -4.84
C PHE A 89 0.15 -13.58 -3.64
N VAL A 90 -0.73 -13.45 -2.64
CA VAL A 90 -0.76 -14.37 -1.49
C VAL A 90 -1.05 -15.79 -1.96
N VAL A 91 -2.09 -15.96 -2.78
CA VAL A 91 -2.47 -17.24 -3.36
C VAL A 91 -1.30 -17.82 -4.16
N PHE A 92 -0.69 -17.03 -5.03
CA PHE A 92 0.48 -17.47 -5.79
C PHE A 92 1.65 -17.88 -4.89
N ALA A 93 1.97 -17.08 -3.86
CA ALA A 93 3.04 -17.38 -2.93
C ALA A 93 2.81 -18.69 -2.17
N LEU A 94 1.56 -19.00 -1.80
CA LEU A 94 1.21 -20.25 -1.12
C LEU A 94 1.43 -21.50 -1.98
N PHE A 95 1.46 -21.36 -3.31
CA PHE A 95 1.77 -22.48 -4.21
C PHE A 95 3.28 -22.74 -4.37
N LEU A 96 4.13 -21.75 -4.09
CA LEU A 96 5.58 -21.88 -4.28
C LEU A 96 6.27 -23.00 -3.49
N PRO A 97 5.88 -23.31 -2.24
CA PRO A 97 6.45 -24.46 -1.52
C PRO A 97 6.15 -25.81 -2.18
N PHE A 98 5.08 -25.90 -2.98
CA PHE A 98 4.64 -27.14 -3.63
C PHE A 98 5.14 -27.29 -5.08
N ILE A 99 5.45 -26.17 -5.74
CA ILE A 99 5.91 -26.15 -7.14
C ILE A 99 7.43 -25.94 -7.23
N GLY A 100 8.04 -25.38 -6.18
CA GLY A 100 9.47 -25.07 -6.18
C GLY A 100 10.34 -26.32 -6.26
N GLU A 101 11.35 -26.27 -7.12
CA GLU A 101 12.43 -27.27 -7.14
C GLU A 101 13.39 -26.99 -5.97
N GLY A 102 13.92 -28.02 -5.30
CA GLY A 102 14.84 -27.82 -4.19
C GLY A 102 14.96 -29.03 -3.26
N LYS A 103 15.73 -28.90 -2.18
CA LYS A 103 15.77 -29.90 -1.12
C LYS A 103 14.42 -29.88 -0.39
N ASP A 104 13.73 -31.02 -0.43
CA ASP A 104 12.47 -31.18 0.27
C ASP A 104 12.72 -31.15 1.78
N VAL A 105 11.90 -30.36 2.47
CA VAL A 105 11.82 -30.26 3.91
C VAL A 105 10.46 -30.78 4.33
N GLU A 106 10.45 -31.68 5.32
CA GLU A 106 9.19 -32.16 5.89
C GLU A 106 8.65 -31.11 6.87
N VAL A 107 7.49 -30.53 6.53
CA VAL A 107 6.79 -29.58 7.40
C VAL A 107 5.38 -30.13 7.64
N LEU A 108 5.05 -30.39 8.91
CA LEU A 108 3.72 -30.88 9.31
C LEU A 108 3.28 -32.18 8.58
N GLY A 109 4.22 -33.05 8.21
CA GLY A 109 3.97 -34.31 7.49
C GLY A 109 3.79 -34.17 5.98
N VAL A 110 4.06 -33.00 5.40
CA VAL A 110 4.05 -32.74 3.96
C VAL A 110 5.46 -32.37 3.50
N MET A 111 5.94 -33.00 2.43
CA MET A 111 7.20 -32.59 1.79
C MET A 111 6.99 -31.31 0.98
N VAL A 112 7.74 -30.28 1.32
CA VAL A 112 7.71 -28.97 0.65
C VAL A 112 9.13 -28.52 0.34
N SER A 113 9.33 -27.83 -0.78
CA SER A 113 10.64 -27.30 -1.14
C SER A 113 11.06 -26.20 -0.16
N GLY A 114 12.25 -26.35 0.45
CA GLY A 114 12.80 -25.36 1.36
C GLY A 114 12.99 -23.99 0.71
N ASP A 115 13.43 -23.96 -0.55
CA ASP A 115 13.55 -22.72 -1.32
C ASP A 115 12.19 -22.10 -1.65
N GLY A 116 11.19 -22.94 -1.93
CA GLY A 116 9.80 -22.53 -2.11
C GLY A 116 9.20 -21.90 -0.85
N LEU A 117 9.53 -22.43 0.34
CA LEU A 117 9.09 -21.88 1.62
C LEU A 117 9.71 -20.49 1.89
N TRP A 118 11.01 -20.33 1.62
CA TRP A 118 11.68 -19.04 1.70
C TRP A 118 11.14 -18.02 0.70
N ALA A 119 10.80 -18.46 -0.52
CA ALA A 119 10.17 -17.61 -1.52
C ALA A 119 8.76 -17.17 -1.10
N MET A 120 7.94 -18.09 -0.60
CA MET A 120 6.61 -17.80 -0.05
C MET A 120 6.71 -16.74 1.06
N TRP A 121 7.53 -17.00 2.08
CA TRP A 121 7.73 -16.07 3.21
C TRP A 121 8.15 -14.68 2.73
N ASN A 122 9.14 -14.62 1.83
CA ASN A 122 9.67 -13.36 1.33
C ASN A 122 8.62 -12.54 0.58
N ILE A 123 7.83 -13.19 -0.29
CA ILE A 123 6.77 -12.51 -1.04
C ILE A 123 5.70 -11.98 -0.08
N LEU A 124 5.23 -12.81 0.85
CA LEU A 124 4.23 -12.40 1.82
C LEU A 124 4.71 -11.21 2.66
N ALA A 125 5.92 -11.30 3.22
CA ALA A 125 6.48 -10.23 4.05
C ALA A 125 6.64 -8.92 3.28
N LYS A 126 7.28 -8.96 2.09
CA LYS A 126 7.54 -7.74 1.30
C LYS A 126 6.25 -7.16 0.72
N ALA A 127 5.34 -8.00 0.25
CA ALA A 127 4.07 -7.53 -0.32
C ALA A 127 3.20 -6.88 0.76
N THR A 128 3.05 -7.49 1.94
CA THR A 128 2.26 -6.92 3.03
C THR A 128 2.88 -5.61 3.51
N LEU A 129 4.19 -5.56 3.81
CA LEU A 129 4.84 -4.34 4.30
C LEU A 129 4.79 -3.20 3.28
N GLY A 130 5.13 -3.48 2.02
CA GLY A 130 5.13 -2.48 0.96
C GLY A 130 3.74 -1.95 0.67
N ALA A 131 2.74 -2.83 0.63
CA ALA A 131 1.36 -2.40 0.40
C ALA A 131 0.79 -1.63 1.59
N THR A 132 1.03 -2.05 2.84
CA THR A 132 0.58 -1.28 4.01
C THR A 132 1.20 0.12 4.02
N ALA A 133 2.49 0.25 3.68
CA ALA A 133 3.14 1.56 3.56
C ALA A 133 2.50 2.43 2.46
N SER A 134 2.23 1.86 1.29
CA SER A 134 1.55 2.56 0.18
C SER A 134 0.12 2.98 0.55
N ILE A 135 -0.64 2.09 1.20
CA ILE A 135 -1.98 2.37 1.71
C ILE A 135 -1.95 3.51 2.72
N LEU A 136 -1.00 3.51 3.65
CA LEU A 136 -0.83 4.58 4.64
C LEU A 136 -0.51 5.92 3.98
N LEU A 137 0.39 5.95 3.00
CA LEU A 137 0.73 7.17 2.27
C LEU A 137 -0.51 7.75 1.58
N ALA A 138 -1.26 6.90 0.88
CA ALA A 138 -2.48 7.30 0.19
C ALA A 138 -3.63 7.68 1.14
N ALA A 139 -3.71 7.06 2.31
CA ALA A 139 -4.71 7.38 3.33
C ALA A 139 -4.45 8.71 4.02
N THR A 140 -3.17 9.10 4.18
CA THR A 140 -2.75 10.23 5.02
C THR A 140 -2.23 11.44 4.22
N THR A 141 -2.19 11.35 2.90
CA THR A 141 -1.71 12.40 2.00
C THR A 141 -2.64 12.52 0.80
N GLU A 142 -3.15 13.73 0.54
CA GLU A 142 -3.98 13.98 -0.62
C GLU A 142 -3.15 13.92 -1.92
N THR A 143 -3.77 13.47 -3.01
CA THR A 143 -3.14 13.32 -4.32
C THR A 143 -2.44 14.61 -4.81
N PRO A 144 -3.03 15.82 -4.70
CA PRO A 144 -2.35 17.06 -5.10
C PRO A 144 -1.11 17.37 -4.26
N ASP A 145 -1.12 16.98 -2.98
CA ASP A 145 0.02 17.19 -2.08
C ASP A 145 1.15 16.22 -2.35
N ILE A 146 0.84 15.01 -2.83
CA ILE A 146 1.86 14.08 -3.37
C ILE A 146 2.55 14.70 -4.59
N LEU A 147 1.81 15.31 -5.52
CA LEU A 147 2.42 15.98 -6.67
C LEU A 147 3.32 17.17 -6.27
N LYS A 148 2.86 17.99 -5.32
CA LYS A 148 3.68 19.08 -4.75
C LYS A 148 4.93 18.52 -4.08
N ALA A 149 4.79 17.41 -3.36
CA ALA A 149 5.90 16.74 -2.72
C ALA A 149 6.96 16.29 -3.72
N LEU A 150 6.55 15.66 -4.82
CA LEU A 150 7.46 15.25 -5.89
C LEU A 150 8.19 16.43 -6.53
N ASN A 151 7.51 17.55 -6.75
CA ASN A 151 8.13 18.77 -7.28
C ASN A 151 9.21 19.31 -6.32
N ARG A 152 8.94 19.33 -5.01
CA ARG A 152 9.92 19.74 -3.99
C ARG A 152 11.08 18.76 -3.82
N LEU A 153 10.86 17.48 -4.10
CA LEU A 153 11.93 16.48 -4.20
C LEU A 153 12.76 16.58 -5.50
N ARG A 154 12.53 17.64 -6.31
CA ARG A 154 13.24 17.93 -7.58
C ARG A 154 13.02 16.89 -8.67
N VAL A 155 11.86 16.21 -8.65
CA VAL A 155 11.43 15.41 -9.80
C VAL A 155 11.24 16.34 -11.02
N PRO A 156 11.71 15.97 -12.23
CA PRO A 156 11.60 16.83 -13.41
C PRO A 156 10.16 17.31 -13.66
N ALA A 157 10.00 18.61 -13.93
CA ALA A 157 8.71 19.27 -14.09
C ALA A 157 7.81 18.63 -15.16
N VAL A 158 8.42 18.01 -16.20
CA VAL A 158 7.71 17.27 -17.24
C VAL A 158 6.93 16.09 -16.66
N ILE A 159 7.53 15.31 -15.75
CA ILE A 159 6.90 14.14 -15.14
C ILE A 159 5.73 14.57 -14.25
N THR A 160 5.96 15.54 -13.37
CA THR A 160 4.90 16.07 -12.48
C THR A 160 3.80 16.76 -13.27
N GLY A 161 4.13 17.40 -14.39
CA GLY A 161 3.17 18.00 -15.32
C GLY A 161 2.26 16.97 -15.95
N ILE A 162 2.83 15.90 -16.54
CA ILE A 162 2.05 14.79 -17.11
C ILE A 162 1.15 14.16 -16.04
N ALA A 163 1.68 13.86 -14.85
CA ALA A 163 0.90 13.29 -13.75
C ALA A 163 -0.27 14.20 -13.33
N SER A 164 -0.03 15.52 -13.24
CA SER A 164 -1.07 16.50 -12.93
C SER A 164 -2.16 16.54 -14.00
N PHE A 165 -1.79 16.43 -15.29
CA PHE A 165 -2.76 16.34 -16.38
C PHE A 165 -3.59 15.05 -16.30
N MET A 166 -2.95 13.91 -16.00
CA MET A 166 -3.65 12.63 -15.83
C MET A 166 -4.67 12.69 -14.69
N ILE A 167 -4.30 13.27 -13.55
CA ILE A 167 -5.22 13.44 -12.41
C ILE A 167 -6.38 14.35 -12.80
N ARG A 168 -6.10 15.48 -13.45
CA ARG A 168 -7.15 16.38 -13.93
C ARG A 168 -8.11 15.70 -14.91
N TYR A 169 -7.61 14.80 -15.77
CA TYR A 169 -8.44 14.05 -16.70
C TYR A 169 -9.34 13.01 -16.00
N LEU A 170 -8.87 12.42 -14.90
CA LEU A 170 -9.65 11.48 -14.10
C LEU A 170 -10.71 12.17 -13.21
N GLU A 171 -10.55 13.45 -12.93
CA GLU A 171 -11.48 14.25 -12.13
C GLU A 171 -12.62 14.87 -12.95
N VAL A 172 -12.46 15.00 -14.27
CA VAL A 172 -13.48 15.48 -15.23
C VAL A 172 -14.41 14.35 -15.62
#